data_AF-A0AA41ZBL2-F1
#
_entry.id   AF-A0AA41ZBL2-F1
#
_cell.length_a   1.000
_cell.length_b   1.000
_cell.length_c   1.000
_cell.angle_alpha   90.00
_cell.angle_beta   90.00
_cell.angle_gamma   90.00
#
_symmetry.space_group_name_H-M   'P 1'
#
loop_
_entity.id
_entity.type
_entity.pdbx_description
1 polymer ?
#
loop_
_entity_poly.entity_id
_entity_poly.type
_entity_poly.pdbx_seq_one_letter_code
_entity_poly.pdbx_strand_id
1 'polypeptide(L)'
;MRQVNRDELVHTLQAGMRDWTKTMLKDLQHYDSERRLRARLIAAGLLADKLKRLEILTDAPEPPGFARIDRNDRAITAEPPR
;
A
#
# COMPACT_ATOMS: atom_id res chain seq x y z
N MET A 1 -6.24 6.47 20.20
CA MET A 1 -5.23 6.21 19.14
C MET A 1 -4.55 7.54 18.83
N ARG A 2 -3.40 7.55 18.14
CA ARG A 2 -2.64 8.78 17.84
C ARG A 2 -2.77 9.09 16.35
N GLN A 3 -2.94 10.37 16.02
CA GLN A 3 -2.94 10.89 14.65
C GLN A 3 -1.53 10.82 14.05
N VAL A 4 -1.43 10.37 12.80
CA VAL A 4 -0.14 10.06 12.14
C VAL A 4 -0.04 10.81 10.82
N ASN A 5 1.05 11.56 10.64
CA ASN A 5 1.32 12.27 9.39
C ASN A 5 1.88 11.32 8.30
N ARG A 6 1.95 11.80 7.05
CA ARG A 6 2.43 11.00 5.90
C ARG A 6 3.82 10.39 6.13
N ASP A 7 4.75 11.16 6.68
CA ASP A 7 6.14 10.72 6.84
C ASP A 7 6.28 9.65 7.92
N GLU A 8 5.52 9.76 9.01
CA GLU A 8 5.45 8.76 10.07
C GLU A 8 4.76 7.48 9.58
N LEU A 9 3.74 7.58 8.71
CA LEU A 9 3.14 6.42 8.03
C LEU A 9 4.15 5.72 7.12
N VAL A 10 4.85 6.48 6.25
CA VAL A 10 5.90 5.94 5.37
C VAL A 10 7.00 5.29 6.20
N HIS A 11 7.45 5.93 7.27
CA HIS A 11 8.47 5.38 8.15
C HIS A 11 8.00 4.06 8.81
N THR A 12 6.76 4.02 9.30
CA THR A 12 6.18 2.82 9.94
C THR A 12 6.07 1.66 8.95
N LEU A 13 5.62 1.94 7.72
CA LEU A 13 5.55 0.94 6.64
C LEU A 13 6.95 0.43 6.29
N GLN A 14 7.93 1.33 6.10
CA GLN A 14 9.31 0.95 5.81
C GLN A 14 9.95 0.14 6.94
N ALA A 15 9.66 0.47 8.19
CA ALA A 15 10.12 -0.31 9.34
C ALA A 15 9.48 -1.71 9.34
N GLY A 16 8.17 -1.80 9.09
CA GLY A 16 7.46 -3.07 8.98
C GLY A 16 8.00 -3.96 7.85
N MET A 17 8.43 -3.38 6.72
CA MET A 17 9.05 -4.11 5.61
C MET A 17 10.49 -4.53 5.90
N ARG A 18 11.25 -3.79 6.72
CA ARG A 18 12.61 -4.19 7.12
C ARG A 18 12.62 -5.45 7.98
N ASP A 19 11.56 -5.68 8.75
CA ASP A 19 11.41 -6.87 9.60
C ASP A 19 11.13 -8.16 8.80
N TRP A 20 11.00 -8.05 7.47
CA TRP A 20 10.68 -9.20 6.62
C TRP A 20 11.84 -10.18 6.50
N THR A 21 11.56 -11.45 6.75
CA THR A 21 12.57 -12.50 6.65
C THR A 21 13.04 -12.69 5.20
N LYS A 22 14.30 -13.08 5.02
CA LYS A 22 14.85 -13.41 3.69
C LYS A 22 14.03 -14.47 2.95
N THR A 23 13.43 -15.41 3.69
CA THR A 23 12.54 -16.44 3.15
C THR A 23 11.27 -15.83 2.57
N MET A 24 10.63 -14.89 3.28
CA MET A 24 9.42 -14.24 2.78
C MET A 24 9.71 -13.42 1.51
N LEU A 25 10.86 -12.73 1.47
CA LEU A 25 11.29 -12.01 0.26
C LEU A 25 11.48 -12.95 -0.94
N LYS A 26 12.07 -14.14 -0.72
CA LYS A 26 12.19 -15.17 -1.77
C LYS A 26 10.83 -15.70 -2.21
N ASP A 27 9.91 -15.91 -1.27
CA ASP A 27 8.57 -16.43 -1.58
C ASP A 27 7.72 -15.44 -2.38
N LEU A 28 7.87 -14.13 -2.12
CA LEU A 28 7.23 -13.07 -2.89
C LEU A 28 7.69 -13.03 -4.36
N GLN A 29 8.94 -13.43 -4.62
CA GLN A 29 9.56 -13.47 -5.96
C GLN A 29 9.52 -14.87 -6.59
N HIS A 30 8.88 -15.84 -5.94
CA HIS A 30 8.88 -17.22 -6.40
C HIS A 30 8.10 -17.39 -7.71
N TYR A 31 8.47 -18.38 -8.55
CA TYR A 31 7.80 -18.61 -9.83
C TYR A 31 6.38 -19.21 -9.68
N ASP A 32 6.16 -19.99 -8.62
CA ASP A 32 4.84 -20.53 -8.27
C ASP A 32 3.89 -19.43 -7.75
N SER A 33 2.73 -19.33 -8.38
CA SER A 33 1.69 -18.34 -8.07
C SER A 33 1.04 -18.53 -6.70
N GLU A 34 0.87 -19.77 -6.25
CA GLU A 34 0.23 -20.04 -4.96
C GLU A 34 1.15 -19.64 -3.81
N ARG A 35 2.42 -20.01 -3.91
CA ARG A 35 3.46 -19.57 -2.97
C ARG A 35 3.58 -18.04 -2.89
N ARG A 36 3.55 -17.34 -4.03
CA ARG A 36 3.53 -15.87 -4.04
C ARG A 36 2.30 -15.30 -3.36
N LEU A 37 1.11 -15.86 -3.61
CA LEU A 37 -0.13 -15.39 -3.01
C LEU A 37 -0.09 -15.54 -1.49
N ARG A 38 0.33 -16.70 -0.99
CA ARG A 38 0.50 -16.94 0.46
C ARG A 38 1.46 -15.92 1.07
N ALA A 39 2.60 -15.67 0.43
CA ALA A 39 3.56 -14.67 0.91
C ALA A 39 2.99 -13.24 0.94
N ARG A 40 2.19 -12.86 -0.08
CA ARG A 40 1.49 -11.55 -0.11
C ARG A 40 0.48 -11.41 1.01
N LEU A 41 -0.30 -12.45 1.29
CA LEU A 41 -1.29 -12.45 2.36
C LEU A 41 -0.62 -12.32 3.74
N ILE A 42 0.47 -13.05 3.96
CA ILE A 42 1.27 -12.93 5.19
C ILE A 42 1.83 -11.52 5.33
N ALA A 43 2.45 -10.98 4.26
CA ALA A 43 3.00 -9.62 4.26
C ALA A 43 1.92 -8.57 4.55
N ALA A 44 0.73 -8.71 3.95
CA ALA A 44 -0.41 -7.83 4.19
C ALA A 44 -0.88 -7.89 5.65
N GLY A 45 -0.96 -9.09 6.24
CA GLY A 45 -1.31 -9.26 7.65
C GLY A 45 -0.31 -8.57 8.59
N LEU A 46 0.98 -8.77 8.36
CA LEU A 46 2.05 -8.13 9.15
C LEU A 46 2.01 -6.61 9.06
N LEU A 47 1.75 -6.06 7.87
CA LEU A 47 1.58 -4.62 7.70
C LEU A 47 0.31 -4.12 8.40
N ALA A 48 -0.81 -4.84 8.26
CA ALA A 48 -2.06 -4.49 8.92
C ALA A 48 -1.90 -4.45 10.45
N ASP A 49 -1.18 -5.39 11.04
CA ASP A 49 -0.91 -5.41 12.48
C ASP A 49 -0.09 -4.20 12.95
N LYS A 50 0.90 -3.76 12.16
CA LYS A 50 1.68 -2.55 12.45
C LYS A 50 0.82 -1.29 12.34
N LEU A 51 -0.09 -1.26 11.38
CA LEU A 51 -0.98 -0.12 11.12
C LEU A 51 -2.18 -0.06 12.07
N LYS A 52 -2.59 -1.18 12.70
CA LYS A 52 -3.77 -1.27 13.57
C LYS A 52 -3.78 -0.27 14.75
N ARG A 53 -2.60 0.25 15.11
CA ARG A 53 -2.42 1.23 16.21
C ARG A 53 -2.54 2.68 15.75
N LEU A 54 -2.63 2.91 14.44
CA LEU A 54 -2.64 4.24 13.82
C LEU A 54 -4.07 4.60 13.40
N GLU A 55 -4.44 5.85 13.63
CA GLU A 55 -5.70 6.43 13.16
C GLU A 55 -5.36 7.32 11.94
N ILE A 56 -5.80 6.91 10.76
CA ILE A 56 -5.56 7.65 9.50
C ILE A 56 -6.69 8.67 9.36
N LEU A 57 -6.39 9.94 9.65
CA LEU A 57 -7.31 11.03 9.32
C LEU A 57 -7.05 11.53 7.90
N THR A 58 -8.11 11.52 7.12
CA THR A 58 -8.27 12.01 5.75
C THR A 58 -8.15 13.54 5.64
N ASP A 59 -7.16 14.15 6.30
CA ASP A 59 -6.77 15.55 6.03
C ASP A 59 -5.76 15.64 4.87
N ALA A 60 -5.34 14.50 4.34
CA ALA A 60 -4.73 14.47 3.02
C ALA A 60 -5.80 14.86 2.00
N PRO A 61 -5.54 15.85 1.11
CA PRO A 61 -6.45 16.12 0.00
C PRO A 61 -6.72 14.80 -0.73
N GLU A 62 -7.96 14.59 -1.19
CA GLU A 62 -8.34 13.38 -1.91
C GLU A 62 -7.24 13.02 -2.92
N PRO A 63 -6.73 11.78 -2.92
CA PRO A 63 -5.73 11.40 -3.90
C PRO A 63 -6.32 11.70 -5.28
N PRO A 64 -5.55 12.34 -6.19
CA PRO A 64 -6.06 12.64 -7.52
C PRO A 64 -6.63 11.35 -8.08
N GLY A 65 -7.91 11.40 -8.48
CA GLY A 65 -8.67 10.21 -8.86
C GLY A 65 -7.81 9.35 -9.77
N PHE A 66 -7.65 8.07 -9.43
CA PHE A 66 -6.81 7.17 -10.22
C PHE A 66 -7.27 7.29 -11.66
N ALA A 67 -6.47 7.96 -12.50
CA ALA A 67 -6.63 7.87 -13.92
C ALA A 67 -6.45 6.38 -14.19
N ARG A 68 -7.55 5.68 -14.48
CA ARG A 68 -7.47 4.45 -15.24
C ARG A 68 -6.73 4.87 -16.49
N ILE A 69 -5.43 4.57 -16.53
CA ILE A 69 -4.70 4.55 -17.78
C ILE A 69 -5.35 3.38 -18.51
N ASP A 70 -6.46 3.67 -19.18
CA ASP A 70 -6.95 2.79 -20.21
C ASP A 70 -5.80 2.71 -21.20
N ARG A 71 -5.43 1.48 -21.55
CA ARG A 71 -4.26 1.16 -22.36
C ARG A 71 -4.56 1.52 -23.83
N ASN A 72 -4.94 2.77 -24.07
CA ASN A 72 -5.21 3.41 -25.34
C ASN A 72 -5.28 4.92 -25.11
N ASP A 73 -4.23 5.61 -25.57
CA ASP A 73 -4.01 7.05 -25.53
C ASP A 73 -5.27 7.92 -25.72
N ARG A 74 -5.89 8.35 -24.61
CA ARG A 74 -6.68 9.59 -24.51
C ARG A 74 -6.95 9.91 -23.05
N ALA A 75 -6.22 10.89 -22.51
CA ALA A 75 -6.53 11.47 -21.21
C ALA A 75 -7.92 12.12 -21.28
N ILE A 76 -8.90 11.55 -20.59
CA ILE A 76 -10.17 12.24 -20.33
C ILE A 76 -9.92 13.13 -19.13
N THR A 77 -9.71 14.42 -19.37
CA THR A 77 -9.69 15.45 -18.33
C THR A 77 -11.06 15.48 -17.66
N ALA A 78 -11.13 15.02 -16.41
CA ALA A 78 -12.31 15.22 -15.57
C ALA A 78 -12.34 16.69 -15.11
N GLU A 79 -13.23 17.49 -15.68
CA GLU A 79 -13.57 18.80 -15.11
C GLU A 79 -14.39 18.62 -13.82
N PRO A 80 -14.14 19.43 -12.78
CA PRO A 80 -14.93 19.39 -11.56
C PRO A 80 -16.32 20.03 -11.76
N PRO A 81 -17.39 19.51 -11.12
CA PRO A 81 -18.72 20.09 -11.22
C PRO A 81 -18.80 21.43 -10.47
N ARG A 82 -19.63 22.35 -11.00
CA ARG A 82 -19.91 23.70 -10.45
C ARG A 82 -20.70 23.67 -9.16
#